data_AF-A0A966USR5-F1
#
_entry.id   AF-A0A966USR5-F1
#
_cell.length_a   1.000
_cell.length_b   1.000
_cell.length_c   1.000
_cell.angle_alpha   90.00
_cell.angle_beta   90.00
_cell.angle_gamma   90.00
#
_symmetry.space_group_name_H-M   'P 1'
#
loop_
_entity.id
_entity.type
_entity.pdbx_description
1 polymer ?
#
loop_
_entity_poly.entity_id
_entity_poly.type
_entity_poly.pdbx_seq_one_letter_code
_entity_poly.pdbx_strand_id
1 'polypeptide(L)' 'ELAEQAQQYAEYTTPQGLEWLPTFQEKFAELIVRECIAQCEKNAEHIWLGSGSKLSAFNIKEHFGVE' A
#
# COMPACT_ATOMS: atom_id res chain seq x y z
N GLU A 1 -1.92 9.52 5.43
CA GLU A 1 -1.97 9.47 3.95
C GLU A 1 -2.77 8.28 3.39
N LEU A 2 -2.29 7.03 3.40
CA LEU A 2 -3.05 5.91 2.77
C LEU A 2 -4.42 5.63 3.44
N ALA A 3 -4.47 5.68 4.77
CA ALA A 3 -5.72 5.50 5.51
C ALA A 3 -6.71 6.64 5.22
N GLU A 4 -6.23 7.88 5.05
CA GLU A 4 -7.08 9.03 4.70
C GLU A 4 -7.64 8.89 3.28
N GLN A 5 -6.84 8.39 2.33
CA GLN A 5 -7.32 8.07 0.97
C GLN A 5 -8.39 6.99 1.00
N ALA A 6 -8.20 5.92 1.78
CA ALA A 6 -9.19 4.86 1.94
C ALA A 6 -10.47 5.38 2.62
N GLN A 7 -10.34 6.26 3.61
CA GLN A 7 -11.46 6.91 4.28
C GLN A 7 -12.27 7.77 3.31
N GLN A 8 -11.61 8.66 2.56
CA GLN A 8 -12.28 9.50 1.54
C GLN A 8 -12.98 8.64 0.49
N TYR A 9 -12.35 7.55 0.05
CA TYR A 9 -12.96 6.61 -0.88
C TYR A 9 -14.21 5.93 -0.30
N ALA A 10 -14.14 5.46 0.94
CA ALA A 10 -15.28 4.82 1.61
C ALA A 10 -16.40 5.82 1.85
N GLU A 11 -16.10 7.04 2.33
CA GLU A 11 -17.09 8.12 2.51
C GLU A 11 -17.80 8.47 1.21
N TYR A 12 -17.07 8.54 0.09
CA TYR A 12 -17.65 8.78 -1.23
C TYR A 12 -18.52 7.63 -1.74
N THR A 13 -18.08 6.38 -1.52
CA THR A 13 -18.71 5.19 -2.11
C THR A 13 -19.89 4.68 -1.29
N THR A 14 -19.90 4.92 0.02
CA THR A 14 -20.95 4.49 0.94
C THR A 14 -21.58 5.68 1.69
N PRO A 15 -22.34 6.54 0.99
CA PRO A 15 -22.91 7.76 1.59
C PRO A 15 -23.97 7.50 2.68
N GLN A 16 -24.53 6.28 2.75
CA GLN A 16 -25.46 5.88 3.82
C GLN A 16 -24.79 5.10 4.97
N GLY A 17 -23.47 4.91 4.94
CA GLY A 17 -22.70 4.21 5.98
C GLY A 17 -22.84 2.69 6.01
N LEU A 18 -23.86 2.12 5.33
CA LEU A 18 -23.91 0.70 5.01
C LEU A 18 -22.68 0.34 4.18
N GLU A 19 -21.93 -0.69 4.60
CA GLU A 19 -20.69 -1.14 3.96
C GLU A 19 -19.47 -0.21 4.07
N TRP A 20 -19.51 0.87 4.86
CA TRP A 20 -18.37 1.80 4.98
C TRP A 20 -17.10 1.09 5.48
N LEU A 21 -17.22 0.30 6.55
CA LEU A 21 -16.08 -0.38 7.16
C LEU A 21 -15.46 -1.45 6.23
N PRO A 22 -16.25 -2.35 5.60
CA PRO A 22 -15.73 -3.24 4.56
C PRO A 22 -15.05 -2.48 3.41
N THR A 23 -15.69 -1.43 2.89
CA THR A 23 -15.15 -0.62 1.78
C THR A 23 -13.81 0.05 2.16
N PHE A 24 -13.72 0.59 3.37
CA PHE A 24 -12.50 1.16 3.91
C PHE A 24 -11.39 0.10 4.00
N GLN A 25 -11.68 -1.07 4.58
CA GLN A 25 -10.69 -2.13 4.77
C GLN A 25 -10.17 -2.66 3.43
N GLU A 26 -11.06 -2.93 2.48
CA GLU A 26 -10.69 -3.37 1.14
C GLU A 26 -9.81 -2.33 0.43
N LYS A 27 -10.22 -1.06 0.47
CA LYS A 27 -9.46 0.00 -0.20
C LYS A 27 -8.10 0.23 0.47
N PHE A 28 -8.04 0.17 1.80
CA PHE A 28 -6.79 0.36 2.52
C PHE A 28 -5.80 -0.77 2.23
N ALA A 29 -6.28 -2.02 2.18
CA ALA A 29 -5.47 -3.17 1.78
C ALA A 29 -4.95 -3.03 0.34
N GLU A 30 -5.80 -2.60 -0.60
CA GLU A 30 -5.41 -2.33 -1.99
C GLU A 30 -4.28 -1.30 -2.06
N LEU A 31 -4.41 -0.18 -1.34
CA LEU A 31 -3.42 0.89 -1.32
C LEU A 31 -2.08 0.45 -0.74
N ILE A 32 -2.09 -0.37 0.32
CA ILE A 32 -0.87 -0.95 0.90
C ILE A 32 -0.18 -1.85 -0.12
N VAL A 33 -0.91 -2.76 -0.77
CA VAL A 33 -0.35 -3.67 -1.78
C VAL A 33 0.23 -2.89 -2.95
N ARG A 34 -0.44 -1.81 -3.39
CA ARG A 34 0.03 -0.94 -4.46
C ARG A 34 1.37 -0.28 -4.12
N GLU A 35 1.55 0.23 -2.90
CA GLU A 35 2.84 0.80 -2.48
C GLU A 35 3.94 -0.26 -2.38
N CYS A 36 3.62 -1.46 -1.88
CA CYS A 36 4.57 -2.57 -1.89
C CYS A 36 5.05 -2.91 -3.30
N ILE A 37 4.13 -2.98 -4.28
CA ILE A 37 4.47 -3.23 -5.69
C ILE A 37 5.36 -2.11 -6.24
N ALA A 38 5.04 -0.85 -5.96
CA ALA A 38 5.85 0.28 -6.41
C ALA A 38 7.30 0.20 -5.88
N GLN A 39 7.50 -0.23 -4.63
CA GLN A 39 8.85 -0.47 -4.08
C GLN A 39 9.55 -1.68 -4.72
N CYS A 40 8.81 -2.70 -5.13
CA CYS A 40 9.35 -3.83 -5.90
C CYS A 40 9.79 -3.39 -7.30
N GLU A 41 8.95 -2.67 -8.03
CA GLU A 41 9.22 -2.20 -9.38
C GLU A 41 10.40 -1.21 -9.42
N LYS A 42 10.45 -0.25 -8.48
CA LYS A 42 11.54 0.73 -8.37
C LYS A 42 12.92 0.08 -8.24
N ASN A 43 12.99 -1.11 -7.64
CA ASN A 43 14.24 -1.82 -7.40
C ASN A 43 14.50 -2.96 -8.40
N ALA A 44 13.58 -3.23 -9.32
CA ALA A 44 13.68 -4.33 -10.28
C ALA A 44 14.81 -4.13 -11.31
N GLU A 45 15.14 -2.88 -11.64
CA GLU A 45 16.15 -2.53 -12.65
C GLU A 45 17.58 -2.38 -12.08
N HIS A 46 17.77 -2.51 -10.77
CA HIS A 46 19.09 -2.35 -10.16
C HIS A 46 19.97 -3.60 -10.37
N ILE A 47 20.55 -3.71 -11.58
CA ILE A 47 21.45 -4.78 -12.05
C ILE A 47 22.62 -5.05 -11.08
N TRP A 48 23.04 -4.04 -10.30
CA TRP A 48 24.20 -4.07 -9.41
C TRP A 48 23.89 -4.46 -7.97
N LEU A 49 22.62 -4.48 -7.56
CA LEU A 49 22.18 -4.86 -6.22
C LEU A 49 21.49 -6.22 -6.35
N GLY A 50 22.22 -7.31 -6.11
CA GLY A 50 21.72 -8.68 -6.29
C GLY A 50 20.33 -8.93 -5.66
N SER A 51 19.57 -9.91 -6.18
CA SER A 51 18.16 -10.19 -5.89
C SER A 51 17.40 -8.98 -5.31
N GLY A 52 16.91 -8.08 -6.18
CA GLY A 52 16.21 -6.84 -5.81
C GLY A 52 15.11 -6.99 -4.75
N SER A 53 14.64 -8.22 -4.49
CA SER A 53 13.78 -8.60 -3.37
C SER A 53 14.25 -8.16 -1.97
N LYS A 54 15.57 -8.16 -1.65
CA LYS A 54 16.05 -7.75 -0.33
C LYS A 54 15.95 -6.24 -0.10
N LEU A 55 16.24 -5.45 -1.14
CA LEU A 55 16.15 -3.99 -1.07
C LEU A 55 14.69 -3.53 -1.02
N SER A 56 13.81 -4.16 -1.79
CA SER A 56 12.38 -3.88 -1.71
C SER A 56 11.81 -4.24 -0.35
N ALA A 57 12.17 -5.39 0.23
CA ALA A 57 11.74 -5.74 1.58
C ALA A 57 12.20 -4.71 2.63
N PHE A 58 13.45 -4.25 2.55
CA PHE A 58 13.96 -3.18 3.42
C PHE A 58 13.18 -1.87 3.25
N ASN A 59 12.98 -1.42 2.00
CA ASN A 59 12.25 -0.18 1.74
C ASN A 59 10.77 -0.25 2.17
N ILE A 60 10.11 -1.40 1.97
CA ILE A 60 8.74 -1.64 2.44
C ILE A 60 8.69 -1.55 3.96
N LYS A 61 9.65 -2.19 4.64
CA LYS A 61 9.77 -2.16 6.11
C LYS A 61 9.89 -0.72 6.62
N GLU A 62 10.80 0.06 6.05
CA GLU A 62 11.00 1.47 6.39
C GLU A 62 9.76 2.33 6.06
N HIS A 63 9.14 2.10 4.90
CA HIS A 63 7.97 2.88 4.45
C HIS A 63 6.76 2.71 5.38
N PHE A 64 6.53 1.49 5.88
CA PHE A 64 5.40 1.20 6.76
C PHE A 64 5.76 1.19 8.26
N GLY A 65 7.04 1.32 8.62
CA GLY A 65 7.50 1.29 10.01
C GLY A 65 7.24 -0.04 10.72
N VAL A 66 7.32 -1.16 9.99
CA VAL A 66 7.12 -2.52 10.55
C VAL A 66 8.46 -3.01 11.11
N GLU A 67 8.51 -3.70 12.26
CA GLU A 67 9.74 -4.34 12.78
C GLU A 67 9.85 -5.83 12.43
#